data_AF-A0A2D6N8Z8-F1
#
_entry.id   AF-A0A2D6N8Z8-F1
#
_cell.length_a   1.000
_cell.length_b   1.000
_cell.length_c   1.000
_cell.angle_alpha   90.00
_cell.angle_beta   90.00
_cell.angle_gamma   90.00
#
_symmetry.space_group_name_H-M   'P 1'
#
loop_
_entity.id
_entity.type
_entity.pdbx_description
1 polymer ?
#
loop_
_entity_poly.entity_id
_entity_poly.type
_entity_poly.pdbx_seq_one_letter_code
_entity_poly.pdbx_strand_id
1 'polypeptide(L)'
;MMRLRLTSLPQRSLLQVTTVVVVALAGMALAANVSGWLAALLVLVLMIVVSAGFDLIARSTVRSRPTWDRFILPNLLVVGAALFLRLVASGGGVAAGLALFGFLLVLVVWAEQHDWRGATDRRWSTLALLVIGYVVVFALYAAIYQTKVRTLFNAPAIVAVTMLIAVRLLRLTDDLQPYLRLAPYAAFAGLVVGEVTWALNYWPLNGLLGGAFLLTVLYFLVQVLSQHLAGRLTPRTLAEHGAISLLAAVLILWRRL
;
A
#
# COMPACT_ATOMS: atom_id res chain seq x y z
N MET A 1 5.59 -27.50 23.46
CA MET A 1 6.59 -26.48 23.82
C MET A 1 7.35 -26.05 22.57
N MET A 2 6.91 -24.95 21.98
CA MET A 2 7.37 -24.40 20.70
C MET A 2 8.61 -23.53 20.98
N ARG A 3 9.82 -24.05 20.70
CA ARG A 3 11.03 -23.21 20.74
C ARG A 3 10.94 -22.22 19.58
N LEU A 4 10.53 -21.00 19.88
CA LEU A 4 10.80 -19.82 19.05
C LEU A 4 12.32 -19.73 18.88
N ARG A 5 12.85 -20.37 17.83
CA ARG A 5 14.18 -20.02 17.33
C ARG A 5 14.04 -18.61 16.78
N LEU A 6 14.30 -17.62 17.64
CA LEU A 6 14.76 -16.31 17.23
C LEU A 6 16.07 -16.55 16.48
N THR A 7 15.95 -16.88 15.19
CA THR A 7 17.08 -16.89 14.27
C THR A 7 17.57 -15.46 14.21
N SER A 8 18.62 -15.19 14.98
CA SER A 8 19.32 -13.90 14.99
C SER A 8 19.56 -13.50 13.54
N LEU A 9 18.88 -12.45 13.09
CA LEU A 9 19.15 -11.85 11.79
C LEU A 9 20.67 -11.63 11.72
N PRO A 10 21.36 -12.05 10.64
CA PRO A 10 22.80 -11.82 10.53
C PRO A 10 23.05 -10.35 10.77
N GLN A 11 23.98 -10.00 11.66
CA GLN A 11 24.19 -8.63 12.18
C GLN A 11 24.26 -7.58 11.06
N ARG A 12 24.81 -7.96 9.90
CA ARG A 12 24.84 -7.13 8.68
C ARG A 12 23.46 -6.73 8.15
N SER A 13 22.49 -7.65 8.15
CA SER A 13 21.12 -7.36 7.70
C SER A 13 20.42 -6.39 8.64
N LEU A 14 20.59 -6.52 9.97
CA LEU A 14 20.04 -5.57 10.94
C LEU A 14 20.56 -4.16 10.73
N LEU A 15 21.87 -4.02 10.49
CA LEU A 15 22.48 -2.73 10.17
C LEU A 15 21.90 -2.14 8.88
N GLN A 16 21.77 -2.93 7.82
CA GLN A 16 21.17 -2.48 6.56
C GLN A 16 19.73 -2.00 6.74
N VAL A 17 18.87 -2.78 7.42
CA VAL A 17 17.47 -2.40 7.70
C VAL A 17 17.43 -1.10 8.50
N THR A 18 18.23 -1.00 9.56
CA THR A 18 18.28 0.19 10.42
C THR A 18 18.70 1.42 9.62
N THR A 19 19.75 1.32 8.81
CA THR A 19 20.21 2.43 7.97
C THR A 19 19.12 2.89 7.00
N VAL A 20 18.46 1.96 6.30
CA VAL A 20 17.39 2.31 5.34
C VAL A 20 16.24 3.01 6.05
N VAL A 21 15.81 2.50 7.20
CA VAL A 21 14.69 3.06 7.97
C VAL A 21 15.03 4.44 8.53
N VAL A 22 16.23 4.62 9.10
CA VAL A 22 16.68 5.91 9.64
C VAL A 22 16.80 6.96 8.54
N VAL A 23 17.41 6.60 7.40
CA VAL A 23 17.53 7.52 6.26
C VAL A 23 16.15 7.87 5.69
N ALA A 24 15.25 6.88 5.56
CA ALA A 24 13.89 7.13 5.11
C ALA A 24 13.11 8.04 6.07
N LEU A 25 13.23 7.83 7.38
CA LEU A 25 12.60 8.67 8.41
C LEU A 25 13.12 10.11 8.36
N ALA A 26 14.44 10.28 8.31
CA ALA A 26 15.06 11.60 8.25
C ALA A 26 14.64 12.35 6.97
N GLY A 27 14.71 11.69 5.82
CA GLY A 27 14.28 12.29 4.55
C GLY A 27 12.77 12.56 4.53
N MET A 28 11.94 11.71 5.16
CA MET A 28 10.50 11.95 5.26
C MET A 28 10.19 13.14 6.18
N ALA A 29 10.89 13.28 7.30
CA ALA A 29 10.78 14.45 8.15
C ALA A 29 11.17 15.73 7.40
N LEU A 30 12.23 15.70 6.60
CA LEU A 30 12.62 16.82 5.75
C LEU A 30 11.54 17.13 4.69
N ALA A 31 11.05 16.12 3.96
CA ALA A 31 10.05 16.31 2.92
C ALA A 31 8.68 16.79 3.45
N ALA A 32 8.37 16.58 4.73
CA ALA A 32 7.20 17.15 5.40
C ALA A 32 7.34 18.67 5.64
N ASN A 33 8.56 19.19 5.76
CA ASN A 33 8.85 20.61 6.02
C ASN A 33 9.11 21.42 4.74
N VAL A 34 9.13 20.78 3.57
CA VAL A 34 9.38 21.41 2.27
C VAL A 34 8.10 21.40 1.43
N SER A 35 7.88 22.42 0.59
CA SER A 35 6.71 22.54 -0.27
C SER A 35 7.07 22.56 -1.77
N GLY A 36 6.06 22.41 -2.63
CA GLY A 36 6.22 22.49 -4.07
C GLY A 36 7.08 21.38 -4.71
N TRP A 37 7.78 21.73 -5.77
CA TRP A 37 8.58 20.80 -6.58
C TRP A 37 9.76 20.18 -5.82
N LEU A 38 10.36 20.92 -4.89
CA LEU A 38 11.46 20.42 -4.05
C LEU A 38 11.01 19.22 -3.22
N ALA A 39 9.79 19.25 -2.69
CA ALA A 39 9.27 18.12 -1.95
C ALA A 39 9.00 16.91 -2.85
N ALA A 40 8.52 17.13 -4.08
CA ALA A 40 8.34 16.05 -5.05
C ALA A 40 9.70 15.39 -5.39
N LEU A 41 10.76 16.19 -5.54
CA LEU A 41 12.11 15.67 -5.73
C LEU A 41 12.62 14.90 -4.51
N LEU A 42 12.40 15.39 -3.28
CA LEU A 42 12.78 14.66 -2.07
C LEU A 42 12.06 13.32 -1.97
N VAL A 43 10.76 13.27 -2.30
CA VAL A 43 9.99 12.02 -2.35
C VAL A 43 10.55 11.07 -3.41
N LEU A 44 10.90 11.58 -4.60
CA LEU A 44 11.53 10.77 -5.64
C LEU A 44 12.88 10.20 -5.20
N VAL A 45 13.73 11.03 -4.57
CA VAL A 45 15.02 10.59 -4.00
C VAL A 45 14.79 9.54 -2.92
N LEU A 46 13.81 9.72 -2.04
CA LEU A 46 13.44 8.74 -1.02
C LEU A 46 12.99 7.42 -1.65
N MET A 47 12.18 7.45 -2.72
CA MET A 47 11.79 6.24 -3.44
C MET A 47 13.01 5.48 -3.99
N ILE A 48 13.97 6.21 -4.57
CA ILE A 48 15.22 5.62 -5.07
C ILE A 48 16.04 5.01 -3.92
N VAL A 49 16.21 5.74 -2.82
CA VAL A 49 16.98 5.29 -1.64
C VAL A 49 16.34 4.08 -0.98
N VAL A 50 15.02 4.10 -0.78
CA VAL A 50 14.29 2.96 -0.21
C VAL A 50 14.36 1.75 -1.14
N SER A 51 14.21 1.95 -2.44
CA SER A 51 14.34 0.87 -3.44
C SER A 51 15.75 0.27 -3.46
N ALA A 52 16.79 1.12 -3.46
CA ALA A 52 18.18 0.67 -3.41
C ALA A 52 18.49 -0.06 -2.11
N GLY A 53 17.99 0.46 -0.98
CA GLY A 53 18.08 -0.20 0.32
C GLY A 53 17.44 -1.58 0.32
N PHE A 54 16.22 -1.69 -0.23
CA PHE A 54 15.52 -2.96 -0.36
C PHE A 54 16.27 -3.96 -1.23
N ASP A 55 16.86 -3.53 -2.35
CA ASP A 55 17.67 -4.38 -3.22
C ASP A 55 18.94 -4.89 -2.50
N LEU A 56 19.62 -4.04 -1.73
CA LEU A 56 20.78 -4.43 -0.92
C LEU A 56 20.41 -5.47 0.15
N ILE A 57 19.27 -5.28 0.81
CA ILE A 57 18.74 -6.21 1.82
C ILE A 57 18.28 -7.54 1.18
N ALA A 58 17.69 -7.48 -0.02
CA ALA A 58 17.29 -8.66 -0.77
C ALA A 58 18.50 -9.51 -1.15
N ARG A 59 19.51 -8.89 -1.76
CA ARG A 59 20.76 -9.56 -2.19
C ARG A 59 21.55 -10.15 -1.03
N SER A 60 21.45 -9.57 0.18
CA SER A 60 22.11 -10.11 1.37
C SER A 60 21.37 -11.31 1.97
N THR A 61 20.07 -11.46 1.67
CA THR A 61 19.21 -12.51 2.24
C THR A 61 19.07 -13.72 1.31
N VAL A 62 18.87 -13.49 0.01
CA VAL A 62 18.69 -14.55 -0.99
C VAL A 62 19.49 -14.19 -2.25
N ARG A 63 20.09 -15.20 -2.88
CA ARG A 63 20.93 -15.03 -4.09
C ARG A 63 20.13 -14.78 -5.38
N SER A 64 18.80 -14.71 -5.28
CA SER A 64 17.89 -14.44 -6.40
C SER A 64 17.62 -12.94 -6.54
N ARG A 65 17.40 -12.48 -7.77
CA ARG A 65 17.08 -11.07 -8.03
C ARG A 65 15.66 -10.76 -7.52
N PRO A 66 15.47 -9.67 -6.75
CA PRO A 66 14.14 -9.25 -6.35
C PRO A 66 13.30 -8.93 -7.59
N THR A 67 12.05 -9.38 -7.60
CA THR A 67 11.09 -9.03 -8.64
C THR A 67 10.64 -7.58 -8.46
N TRP A 68 10.36 -6.89 -9.57
CA TRP A 68 10.05 -5.46 -9.59
C TRP A 68 8.82 -5.06 -8.75
N ASP A 69 7.88 -5.98 -8.58
CA ASP A 69 6.64 -5.76 -7.82
C ASP A 69 6.84 -5.56 -6.32
N ARG A 70 7.93 -6.12 -5.77
CA ARG A 70 8.28 -5.98 -4.35
C ARG A 70 8.67 -4.55 -3.99
N PHE A 71 9.06 -3.74 -4.97
CA PHE A 71 9.32 -2.32 -4.76
C PHE A 71 8.04 -1.47 -4.75
N ILE A 72 6.89 -2.00 -5.20
CA ILE A 72 5.65 -1.23 -5.26
C ILE A 72 5.23 -0.78 -3.85
N LEU A 73 5.14 -1.72 -2.92
CA LEU A 73 4.61 -1.47 -1.58
C LEU A 73 5.47 -0.50 -0.74
N PRO A 74 6.81 -0.66 -0.64
CA PRO A 74 7.63 0.31 0.09
C PRO A 74 7.63 1.70 -0.56
N ASN A 75 7.57 1.80 -1.89
CA ASN A 75 7.49 3.10 -2.56
C ASN A 75 6.12 3.77 -2.41
N LEU A 76 5.03 3.01 -2.50
CA LEU A 76 3.70 3.54 -2.20
C LEU A 76 3.57 3.96 -0.74
N LEU A 77 4.25 3.29 0.20
CA LEU A 77 4.34 3.71 1.59
C LEU A 77 5.07 5.06 1.73
N VAL A 78 6.17 5.28 0.99
CA VAL A 78 6.88 6.58 0.96
C VAL A 78 5.97 7.68 0.42
N VAL A 79 5.33 7.47 -0.73
CA VAL A 79 4.43 8.47 -1.34
C VAL A 79 3.21 8.72 -0.43
N GLY A 80 2.63 7.65 0.12
CA GLY A 80 1.49 7.70 1.03
C GLY A 80 1.81 8.48 2.29
N ALA A 81 2.93 8.21 2.94
CA ALA A 81 3.38 8.97 4.11
C ALA A 81 3.65 10.44 3.76
N ALA A 82 4.28 10.71 2.61
CA ALA A 82 4.57 12.08 2.18
C ALA A 82 3.33 12.93 1.95
N LEU A 83 2.29 12.36 1.36
CA LEU A 83 1.02 13.04 1.15
C LEU A 83 0.21 13.10 2.45
N PHE A 84 0.21 12.03 3.25
CA PHE A 84 -0.54 11.96 4.51
C PHE A 84 -0.02 12.94 5.56
N LEU A 85 1.30 13.02 5.75
CA LEU A 85 1.92 13.92 6.73
C LEU A 85 1.62 15.39 6.45
N ARG A 86 1.43 15.78 5.19
CA ARG A 86 1.03 17.15 4.82
C ARG A 86 -0.38 17.53 5.28
N LEU A 87 -1.22 16.54 5.52
CA LEU A 87 -2.60 16.75 5.97
C LEU A 87 -2.67 16.89 7.49
N VAL A 88 -1.61 16.51 8.19
CA VAL A 88 -1.51 16.57 9.64
C VAL A 88 -0.77 17.85 10.04
N ALA A 89 -1.52 18.85 10.51
CA ALA A 89 -0.99 20.19 10.80
C ALA A 89 -0.30 20.32 12.17
N SER A 90 -0.45 19.35 13.09
CA SER A 90 0.08 19.44 14.45
C SER A 90 1.42 18.72 14.59
N GLY A 91 2.36 19.31 15.34
CA GLY A 91 3.68 18.70 15.58
C GLY A 91 3.60 17.30 16.19
N GLY A 92 2.66 17.07 17.11
CA GLY A 92 2.41 15.74 17.67
C GLY A 92 1.88 14.74 16.64
N GLY A 93 1.01 15.20 15.73
CA GLY A 93 0.50 14.36 14.65
C GLY A 93 1.57 14.01 13.61
N VAL A 94 2.48 14.94 13.30
CA VAL A 94 3.64 14.66 12.43
C VAL A 94 4.56 13.63 13.06
N ALA A 95 4.87 13.76 14.36
CA ALA A 95 5.70 12.79 15.08
C ALA A 95 5.05 11.39 15.08
N ALA A 96 3.75 11.30 15.37
CA ALA A 96 2.99 10.05 15.32
C ALA A 96 2.98 9.44 13.91
N GLY A 97 2.80 10.26 12.87
CA GLY A 97 2.81 9.82 11.48
C GLY A 97 4.19 9.31 11.03
N LEU A 98 5.27 9.96 11.46
CA LEU A 98 6.64 9.50 11.20
C LEU A 98 6.93 8.18 11.93
N ALA A 99 6.53 8.04 13.19
CA ALA A 99 6.67 6.80 13.95
C ALA A 99 5.90 5.65 13.27
N LEU A 100 4.67 5.90 12.82
CA LEU A 100 3.86 4.93 12.08
C LEU A 100 4.52 4.56 10.75
N PHE A 101 5.03 5.53 9.98
CA PHE A 101 5.73 5.27 8.73
C PHE A 101 6.97 4.39 8.95
N GLY A 102 7.81 4.70 9.94
CA GLY A 102 8.98 3.90 10.29
C GLY A 102 8.61 2.48 10.70
N PHE A 103 7.59 2.33 11.55
CA PHE A 103 7.07 1.03 11.96
C PHE A 103 6.57 0.21 10.78
N LEU A 104 5.74 0.80 9.92
CA LEU A 104 5.23 0.13 8.71
C LEU A 104 6.37 -0.25 7.78
N LEU A 105 7.38 0.60 7.60
CA LEU A 105 8.52 0.31 6.73
C LEU A 105 9.34 -0.88 7.26
N VAL A 106 9.59 -0.93 8.57
CA VAL A 106 10.22 -2.10 9.23
C VAL A 106 9.38 -3.36 9.01
N LEU A 107 8.06 -3.26 9.16
CA LEU A 107 7.14 -4.39 8.98
C LEU A 107 7.12 -4.89 7.52
N VAL A 108 7.18 -3.98 6.53
CA VAL A 108 7.32 -4.32 5.11
C VAL A 108 8.63 -5.06 4.86
N VAL A 109 9.76 -4.51 5.34
CA VAL A 109 11.06 -5.17 5.19
C VAL A 109 11.05 -6.57 5.82
N TRP A 110 10.53 -6.67 7.04
CA TRP A 110 10.43 -7.94 7.77
C TRP A 110 9.57 -8.97 7.04
N ALA A 111 8.40 -8.56 6.54
CA ALA A 111 7.46 -9.45 5.88
C ALA A 111 7.99 -9.91 4.51
N GLU A 112 8.59 -9.00 3.73
CA GLU A 112 9.25 -9.36 2.46
C GLU A 112 10.42 -10.31 2.68
N GLN A 113 11.25 -10.10 3.71
CA GLN A 113 12.34 -11.02 4.05
C GLN A 113 11.83 -12.42 4.40
N HIS A 114 10.72 -12.53 5.11
CA HIS A 114 10.11 -13.83 5.43
C HIS A 114 9.58 -14.52 4.18
N ASP A 115 8.95 -13.76 3.29
CA ASP A 115 8.46 -14.23 1.99
C ASP A 115 9.63 -14.74 1.12
N TRP A 116 10.77 -14.05 1.10
CA TRP A 116 11.95 -14.43 0.32
C TRP A 116 12.58 -15.74 0.78
N ARG A 117 12.56 -16.01 2.08
CA ARG A 117 13.18 -17.21 2.66
C ARG A 117 12.35 -18.47 2.44
N GLY A 118 11.15 -18.36 1.87
CA GLY A 118 10.24 -19.49 1.71
C GLY A 118 9.92 -20.16 3.06
N ALA A 119 9.89 -19.37 4.14
CA ALA A 119 9.71 -19.89 5.49
C ALA A 119 8.35 -20.62 5.61
N THR A 120 8.30 -21.64 6.47
CA THR A 120 7.12 -22.48 6.72
C THR A 120 5.87 -21.68 7.12
N ASP A 121 6.03 -20.45 7.63
CA ASP A 121 4.94 -19.56 8.08
C ASP A 121 4.67 -18.37 7.13
N ARG A 122 4.70 -18.61 5.81
CA ARG A 122 4.38 -17.60 4.77
C ARG A 122 3.05 -16.86 5.00
N ARG A 123 2.09 -17.50 5.65
CA ARG A 123 0.76 -16.93 5.93
C ARG A 123 0.85 -15.58 6.65
N TRP A 124 1.70 -15.45 7.66
CA TRP A 124 1.77 -14.22 8.45
C TRP A 124 2.44 -13.07 7.71
N SER A 125 3.47 -13.34 6.91
CA SER A 125 4.10 -12.32 6.06
C SER A 125 3.14 -11.83 4.97
N THR A 126 2.41 -12.74 4.32
CA THR A 126 1.41 -12.38 3.33
C THR A 126 0.29 -11.55 3.93
N LEU A 127 -0.24 -11.94 5.10
CA LEU A 127 -1.27 -11.18 5.81
C LEU A 127 -0.76 -9.78 6.19
N ALA A 128 0.47 -9.67 6.71
CA ALA A 128 1.06 -8.39 7.03
C ALA A 128 1.16 -7.48 5.79
N LEU A 129 1.67 -8.00 4.66
CA LEU A 129 1.78 -7.22 3.41
C LEU A 129 0.41 -6.80 2.85
N LEU A 130 -0.60 -7.68 2.93
CA LEU A 130 -1.97 -7.32 2.54
C LEU A 130 -2.53 -6.19 3.40
N VAL A 131 -2.42 -6.31 4.73
CA VAL A 131 -2.91 -5.28 5.67
C VAL A 131 -2.19 -3.96 5.43
N ILE A 132 -0.85 -3.97 5.33
CA ILE A 132 -0.08 -2.76 5.06
C ILE A 132 -0.47 -2.17 3.70
N GLY A 133 -0.65 -3.00 2.67
CA GLY A 133 -1.09 -2.54 1.35
C GLY A 133 -2.43 -1.79 1.39
N TYR A 134 -3.40 -2.30 2.15
CA TYR A 134 -4.68 -1.62 2.37
C TYR A 134 -4.55 -0.34 3.21
N VAL A 135 -3.68 -0.32 4.22
CA VAL A 135 -3.39 0.91 5.00
C VAL A 135 -2.75 1.98 4.13
N VAL A 136 -1.77 1.60 3.30
CA VAL A 136 -1.07 2.51 2.39
C VAL A 136 -2.00 3.08 1.34
N VAL A 137 -2.82 2.25 0.69
CA VAL A 137 -3.75 2.73 -0.33
C VAL A 137 -4.85 3.59 0.28
N PHE A 138 -5.31 3.29 1.49
CA PHE A 138 -6.23 4.16 2.23
C PHE A 138 -5.63 5.55 2.45
N ALA A 139 -4.38 5.63 2.94
CA ALA A 139 -3.69 6.89 3.15
C ALA A 139 -3.55 7.69 1.84
N LEU A 140 -3.17 7.01 0.75
CA LEU A 140 -3.08 7.61 -0.59
C LEU A 140 -4.43 8.11 -1.10
N TYR A 141 -5.48 7.30 -1.04
CA TYR A 141 -6.81 7.70 -1.49
C TYR A 141 -7.35 8.87 -0.67
N ALA A 142 -7.22 8.82 0.67
CA ALA A 142 -7.65 9.92 1.52
C ALA A 142 -6.90 11.21 1.19
N ALA A 143 -5.59 11.12 0.99
CA ALA A 143 -4.78 12.28 0.68
C ALA A 143 -5.07 12.87 -0.70
N ILE A 144 -5.11 12.03 -1.75
CA ILE A 144 -5.43 12.44 -3.11
C ILE A 144 -6.83 13.06 -3.16
N TYR A 145 -7.83 12.40 -2.56
CA TYR A 145 -9.22 12.87 -2.56
C TYR A 145 -9.38 14.18 -1.78
N GLN A 146 -8.66 14.36 -0.67
CA GLN A 146 -8.72 15.60 0.13
C GLN A 146 -8.23 16.83 -0.64
N THR A 147 -7.30 16.67 -1.59
CA THR A 147 -6.78 17.82 -2.35
C THR A 147 -7.87 18.57 -3.11
N LYS A 148 -8.99 17.90 -3.46
CA LYS A 148 -10.12 18.45 -4.24
C LYS A 148 -9.70 19.32 -5.44
N VAL A 149 -8.50 19.10 -5.98
CA VAL A 149 -8.05 19.75 -7.22
C VAL A 149 -8.95 19.25 -8.35
N ARG A 150 -9.13 20.08 -9.39
CA ARG A 150 -9.95 19.77 -10.59
C ARG A 150 -9.90 18.26 -10.91
N THR A 151 -11.07 17.64 -11.00
CA THR A 151 -11.32 16.20 -11.19
C THR A 151 -10.36 15.51 -12.18
N LEU A 152 -9.92 16.26 -13.20
CA LEU A 152 -8.98 15.85 -14.23
C LEU A 152 -7.65 15.29 -13.70
N PHE A 153 -7.16 15.73 -12.53
CA PHE A 153 -5.87 15.25 -11.98
C PHE A 153 -6.04 14.16 -10.92
N ASN A 154 -7.12 14.17 -10.15
CA ASN A 154 -7.33 13.22 -9.06
C ASN A 154 -7.64 11.81 -9.58
N ALA A 155 -8.52 11.69 -10.58
CA ALA A 155 -8.89 10.37 -11.10
C ALA A 155 -7.71 9.60 -11.72
N PRO A 156 -6.84 10.20 -12.57
CA PRO A 156 -5.66 9.50 -13.08
C PRO A 156 -4.68 9.06 -11.99
N ALA A 157 -4.49 9.87 -10.94
CA ALA A 157 -3.65 9.51 -9.81
C ALA A 157 -4.21 8.30 -9.06
N ILE A 158 -5.53 8.28 -8.82
CA ILE A 158 -6.21 7.14 -8.20
C ILE A 158 -6.13 5.90 -9.09
N VAL A 159 -6.35 6.01 -10.41
CA VAL A 159 -6.19 4.91 -11.36
C VAL A 159 -4.77 4.34 -11.26
N ALA A 160 -3.73 5.17 -11.35
CA ALA A 160 -2.34 4.73 -11.31
C ALA A 160 -1.98 4.02 -9.99
N VAL A 161 -2.34 4.62 -8.85
CA VAL A 161 -2.13 4.02 -7.52
C VAL A 161 -2.86 2.68 -7.42
N THR A 162 -4.11 2.63 -7.88
CA THR A 162 -4.95 1.43 -7.83
C THR A 162 -4.38 0.31 -8.69
N MET A 163 -3.92 0.61 -9.91
CA MET A 163 -3.31 -0.39 -10.79
C MET A 163 -2.06 -0.99 -10.15
N LEU A 164 -1.17 -0.15 -9.61
CA LEU A 164 0.05 -0.61 -8.96
C LEU A 164 -0.24 -1.50 -7.75
N ILE A 165 -1.11 -1.05 -6.85
CA ILE A 165 -1.42 -1.82 -5.64
C ILE A 165 -2.24 -3.08 -5.97
N ALA A 166 -3.14 -3.04 -6.95
CA ALA A 166 -3.96 -4.19 -7.33
C ALA A 166 -3.08 -5.33 -7.88
N VAL A 167 -2.10 -5.04 -8.74
CA VAL A 167 -1.13 -6.08 -9.18
C VAL A 167 -0.45 -6.71 -7.96
N ARG A 168 -0.02 -5.89 -6.99
CA ARG A 168 0.68 -6.38 -5.80
C ARG A 168 -0.23 -7.26 -4.92
N LEU A 169 -1.45 -6.82 -4.63
CA LEU A 169 -2.40 -7.56 -3.79
C LEU A 169 -2.85 -8.87 -4.44
N LEU A 170 -3.05 -8.88 -5.76
CA LEU A 170 -3.39 -10.10 -6.51
C LEU A 170 -2.24 -11.11 -6.47
N ARG A 171 -0.98 -10.68 -6.67
CA ARG A 171 0.19 -11.59 -6.54
C ARG A 171 0.36 -12.15 -5.14
N LEU A 172 0.15 -11.33 -4.11
CA LEU A 172 0.23 -11.81 -2.72
C LEU A 172 -0.80 -12.92 -2.43
N THR A 173 -1.90 -12.96 -3.18
CA THR A 173 -2.94 -13.99 -3.03
C THR A 173 -2.64 -15.25 -3.85
N ASP A 174 -2.08 -15.09 -5.05
CA ASP A 174 -1.64 -16.20 -5.91
C ASP A 174 -0.32 -15.87 -6.61
N ASP A 175 0.74 -16.40 -6.02
CA ASP A 175 2.12 -16.02 -6.29
C ASP A 175 2.67 -16.59 -7.60
N LEU A 176 2.00 -17.63 -8.12
CA LEU A 176 2.38 -18.37 -9.31
C LEU A 176 1.92 -17.70 -10.61
N GLN A 177 1.06 -16.68 -10.52
CA GLN A 177 0.48 -16.05 -11.70
C GLN A 177 1.48 -15.11 -12.40
N PRO A 178 1.61 -15.20 -13.74
CA PRO A 178 2.42 -14.27 -14.52
C PRO A 178 1.85 -12.84 -14.46
N TYR A 179 2.73 -11.83 -14.43
CA TYR A 179 2.33 -10.41 -14.43
C TYR A 179 1.42 -10.03 -15.60
N LEU A 180 1.73 -10.54 -16.80
CA LEU A 180 0.94 -10.29 -18.00
C LEU A 180 -0.51 -10.74 -17.84
N ARG A 181 -0.75 -11.79 -17.05
CA ARG A 181 -2.10 -12.27 -16.74
C ARG A 181 -2.80 -11.34 -15.75
N LEU A 182 -2.09 -10.76 -14.79
CA LEU A 182 -2.65 -9.90 -13.74
C LEU A 182 -2.86 -8.45 -14.19
N ALA A 183 -2.06 -7.97 -15.15
CA ALA A 183 -2.13 -6.62 -15.68
C ALA A 183 -3.54 -6.17 -16.12
N PRO A 184 -4.33 -6.95 -16.91
CA PRO A 184 -5.67 -6.53 -17.28
C PRO A 184 -6.63 -6.42 -16.09
N TYR A 185 -6.49 -7.29 -15.08
CA TYR A 185 -7.34 -7.24 -13.87
C TYR A 185 -7.01 -6.03 -12.99
N ALA A 186 -5.73 -5.69 -12.86
CA ALA A 186 -5.31 -4.49 -12.17
C ALA A 186 -5.71 -3.21 -12.91
N ALA A 187 -5.61 -3.22 -14.25
CA ALA A 187 -6.13 -2.14 -15.10
C ALA A 187 -7.63 -1.95 -14.92
N PHE A 188 -8.40 -3.04 -14.96
CA PHE A 188 -9.83 -3.03 -14.69
C PHE A 188 -10.15 -2.45 -13.31
N ALA A 189 -9.46 -2.92 -12.25
CA ALA A 189 -9.66 -2.39 -10.91
C ALA A 189 -9.35 -0.89 -10.84
N GLY A 190 -8.26 -0.44 -11.49
CA GLY A 190 -7.90 0.97 -11.57
C GLY A 190 -8.97 1.82 -12.24
N LEU A 191 -9.46 1.38 -13.40
CA LEU A 191 -10.51 2.07 -14.14
C LEU A 191 -11.80 2.16 -13.33
N VAL A 192 -12.27 1.07 -12.72
CA VAL A 192 -13.48 1.07 -11.90
C VAL A 192 -13.36 2.03 -10.72
N VAL A 193 -12.25 1.99 -9.97
CA VAL A 193 -12.04 2.91 -8.84
C VAL A 193 -11.91 4.36 -9.33
N GLY A 194 -11.31 4.58 -10.50
CA GLY A 194 -11.23 5.89 -11.16
C GLY A 194 -12.59 6.48 -11.53
N GLU A 195 -13.47 5.68 -12.15
CA GLU A 195 -14.86 6.07 -12.48
C GLU A 195 -15.68 6.35 -11.21
N VAL A 196 -15.52 5.53 -10.18
CA VAL A 196 -16.15 5.79 -8.87
C VAL A 196 -15.64 7.10 -8.27
N THR A 197 -14.35 7.42 -8.43
CA THR A 197 -13.77 8.68 -7.96
C THR A 197 -14.43 9.87 -8.67
N TRP A 198 -14.73 9.76 -9.97
CA TRP A 198 -15.50 10.78 -10.69
C TRP A 198 -16.86 11.02 -10.06
N ALA A 199 -17.64 9.95 -9.83
CA ALA A 199 -18.95 10.06 -9.17
C ALA A 199 -18.84 10.66 -7.76
N LEU A 200 -17.85 10.24 -6.97
CA LEU A 200 -17.62 10.75 -5.62
C LEU A 200 -17.22 12.22 -5.57
N ASN A 201 -16.61 12.79 -6.62
CA ASN A 201 -16.23 14.20 -6.61
C ASN A 201 -17.45 15.15 -6.60
N TYR A 202 -18.61 14.68 -7.06
CA TYR A 202 -19.87 15.41 -6.95
C TYR A 202 -20.53 15.27 -5.57
N TRP A 203 -20.03 14.35 -4.73
CA TRP A 203 -20.52 14.15 -3.38
C TRP A 203 -19.67 14.95 -2.38
N PRO A 204 -20.28 15.73 -1.45
CA PRO A 204 -19.55 16.41 -0.38
C PRO A 204 -19.06 15.45 0.74
N LEU A 205 -18.18 14.51 0.39
CA LEU A 205 -17.41 13.74 1.35
C LEU A 205 -16.12 14.48 1.73
N ASN A 206 -15.63 14.23 2.94
CA ASN A 206 -14.29 14.66 3.35
C ASN A 206 -13.23 13.65 2.85
N GLY A 207 -11.95 14.03 2.94
CA GLY A 207 -10.81 13.21 2.51
C GLY A 207 -10.87 11.77 3.01
N LEU A 208 -11.03 11.61 4.32
CA LEU A 208 -11.01 10.30 4.99
C LEU A 208 -12.19 9.41 4.58
N LEU A 209 -13.42 9.96 4.50
CA LEU A 209 -14.60 9.19 4.09
C LEU A 209 -14.53 8.80 2.62
N GLY A 210 -14.09 9.71 1.74
CA GLY A 210 -13.86 9.39 0.33
C GLY A 210 -12.79 8.32 0.15
N GLY A 211 -11.68 8.43 0.87
CA GLY A 211 -10.63 7.40 0.87
C GLY A 211 -11.10 6.04 1.38
N ALA A 212 -11.91 6.01 2.45
CA ALA A 212 -12.50 4.79 2.99
C ALA A 212 -13.50 4.14 2.02
N PHE A 213 -14.29 4.95 1.32
CA PHE A 213 -15.21 4.47 0.30
C PHE A 213 -14.46 3.82 -0.86
N LEU A 214 -13.43 4.49 -1.39
CA LEU A 214 -12.61 3.96 -2.47
C LEU A 214 -11.84 2.69 -2.06
N LEU A 215 -11.36 2.64 -0.82
CA LEU A 215 -10.74 1.44 -0.25
C LEU A 215 -11.72 0.26 -0.24
N THR A 216 -12.99 0.51 0.10
CA THR A 216 -14.04 -0.52 0.12
C THR A 216 -14.29 -1.08 -1.28
N VAL A 217 -14.33 -0.21 -2.30
CA VAL A 217 -14.47 -0.60 -3.70
C VAL A 217 -13.26 -1.42 -4.15
N LEU A 218 -12.04 -0.97 -3.85
CA LEU A 218 -10.82 -1.72 -4.18
C LEU A 218 -10.81 -3.09 -3.49
N TYR A 219 -11.15 -3.14 -2.20
CA TYR A 219 -11.21 -4.38 -1.44
C TYR A 219 -12.16 -5.38 -2.10
N PHE A 220 -13.37 -4.96 -2.43
CA PHE A 220 -14.34 -5.79 -3.15
C PHE A 220 -13.75 -6.34 -4.46
N LEU A 221 -13.18 -5.45 -5.28
CA LEU A 221 -12.62 -5.82 -6.58
C LEU A 221 -11.47 -6.82 -6.42
N VAL A 222 -10.51 -6.56 -5.54
CA VAL A 222 -9.38 -7.48 -5.29
C VAL A 222 -9.88 -8.85 -4.83
N GLN A 223 -10.86 -8.90 -3.93
CA GLN A 223 -11.41 -10.19 -3.47
C GLN A 223 -12.09 -10.96 -4.60
N VAL A 224 -12.97 -10.31 -5.37
CA VAL A 224 -13.67 -10.94 -6.49
C VAL A 224 -12.69 -11.42 -7.56
N LEU A 225 -11.72 -10.58 -7.93
CA LEU A 225 -10.71 -10.88 -8.94
C LEU A 225 -9.78 -12.01 -8.49
N SER A 226 -9.36 -12.02 -7.22
CA SER A 226 -8.59 -13.13 -6.65
C SER A 226 -9.35 -14.46 -6.70
N GLN A 227 -10.64 -14.47 -6.36
CA GLN A 227 -11.46 -15.70 -6.42
C GLN A 227 -11.70 -16.15 -7.87
N HIS A 228 -11.90 -15.21 -8.79
CA HIS A 228 -12.03 -15.49 -10.21
C HIS A 228 -10.74 -16.11 -10.78
N LEU A 229 -9.58 -15.51 -10.49
CA LEU A 229 -8.28 -16.03 -10.90
C LEU A 229 -7.98 -17.43 -10.33
N ALA A 230 -8.45 -17.70 -9.11
CA ALA A 230 -8.34 -19.00 -8.48
C ALA A 230 -9.33 -20.05 -9.02
N GLY A 231 -10.23 -19.70 -9.95
CA GLY A 231 -11.25 -20.60 -10.48
C GLY A 231 -12.33 -20.99 -9.47
N ARG A 232 -12.49 -20.22 -8.39
CA ARG A 232 -13.41 -20.49 -7.27
C ARG A 232 -14.55 -19.48 -7.15
N LEU A 233 -14.79 -18.69 -8.21
CA LEU A 233 -15.85 -17.69 -8.18
C LEU A 233 -17.21 -18.37 -8.15
N THR A 234 -17.88 -18.31 -7.00
CA THR A 234 -19.27 -18.73 -6.86
C THR A 234 -20.17 -17.50 -6.62
N PRO A 235 -21.45 -17.54 -7.05
CA PRO A 235 -22.40 -16.47 -6.76
C PRO A 235 -22.53 -16.18 -5.25
N ARG A 236 -22.37 -17.22 -4.42
CA ARG A 236 -22.34 -17.09 -2.96
C ARG A 236 -21.16 -16.26 -2.48
N THR A 237 -19.94 -16.56 -2.95
CA THR A 237 -18.74 -15.80 -2.57
C THR A 237 -18.84 -14.34 -3.02
N LEU A 238 -19.43 -14.09 -4.20
CA LEU A 238 -19.72 -12.74 -4.68
C LEU A 238 -20.70 -12.01 -3.75
N ALA A 239 -21.77 -12.66 -3.32
CA ALA A 239 -22.74 -12.10 -2.40
C ALA A 239 -22.13 -11.82 -1.00
N GLU A 240 -21.29 -12.71 -0.48
CA GLU A 240 -20.62 -12.54 0.82
C GLU A 240 -19.69 -11.31 0.82
N HIS A 241 -18.79 -11.20 -0.16
CA HIS A 241 -17.87 -10.07 -0.26
C HIS A 241 -18.58 -8.77 -0.68
N GLY A 242 -19.63 -8.90 -1.50
CA GLY A 242 -20.49 -7.80 -1.89
C GLY A 242 -21.25 -7.22 -0.71
N ALA A 243 -21.81 -8.08 0.15
CA ALA A 243 -22.53 -7.65 1.34
C ALA A 243 -21.63 -6.91 2.34
N ILE A 244 -20.40 -7.40 2.59
CA ILE A 244 -19.45 -6.74 3.49
C ILE A 244 -19.06 -5.36 2.95
N SER A 245 -18.76 -5.28 1.65
CA SER A 245 -18.37 -4.02 1.01
C SER A 245 -19.54 -3.03 0.96
N LEU A 246 -20.75 -3.52 0.67
CA LEU A 246 -21.96 -2.71 0.71
C LEU A 246 -22.24 -2.19 2.12
N LEU A 247 -22.13 -3.04 3.14
CA LEU A 247 -22.31 -2.67 4.54
C LEU A 247 -21.31 -1.59 4.95
N ALA A 248 -20.03 -1.77 4.62
CA ALA A 248 -19.00 -0.77 4.90
C ALA A 248 -19.30 0.56 4.21
N ALA A 249 -19.68 0.54 2.92
CA ALA A 249 -20.08 1.73 2.18
C ALA A 249 -21.29 2.43 2.80
N VAL A 250 -22.32 1.68 3.20
CA VAL A 250 -23.52 2.20 3.87
C VAL A 250 -23.16 2.83 5.21
N LEU A 251 -22.33 2.18 6.04
CA LEU A 251 -21.89 2.74 7.33
C LEU A 251 -21.10 4.04 7.16
N ILE A 252 -20.23 4.11 6.14
CA ILE A 252 -19.48 5.33 5.80
C ILE A 252 -20.44 6.47 5.41
N LEU A 253 -21.45 6.18 4.59
CA LEU A 253 -22.43 7.15 4.15
C LEU A 253 -23.40 7.57 5.27
N TRP A 254 -23.79 6.63 6.14
CA TRP A 254 -24.70 6.89 7.25
C TRP A 254 -24.10 7.84 8.28
N ARG A 255 -22.80 7.71 8.60
CA ARG A 255 -22.10 8.65 9.50
C ARG A 255 -22.17 10.12 9.05
N ARG A 256 -22.48 10.36 7.78
CA ARG A 256 -22.53 11.69 7.15
C ARG A 256 -23.96 12.25 7.02
N LEU A 257 -24.99 11.42 7.19
CA LEU A 257 -26.40 11.83 7.24
C LEU A 257 -26.78 12.25 8.66
#